data_AF-A0A438G151-F1
#
_entry.id   AF-A0A438G151-F1
#
_cell.length_a   1.000
_cell.length_b   1.000
_cell.length_c   1.000
_cell.angle_alpha   90.00
_cell.angle_beta   90.00
_cell.angle_gamma   90.00
#
_symmetry.space_group_name_H-M   'P 1'
#
loop_
_entity.id
_entity.type
_entity.pdbx_description
1 polymer ?
#
loop_
_entity_poly.entity_id
_entity_poly.type
_entity_poly.pdbx_seq_one_letter_code
_entity_poly.pdbx_strand_id
1 'polypeptide(L)'
;MKKAELVFVPTPAAGHCISAIEFAKRLIHTDDRFSVTILQMRSLLNPHSDIYNKSLLASETRLHLIDLPPIDNPPPHDLFLKSAEHYILLFIESYIPHVKDAITHLMSSRSSPDSVPLAGLVLDFFCLPMIDVANQLGLPSYLYFTSGAGFLGLMLSLPTRHSQIGTEFEDSDPDLELRSFVNPVPVRVLPEAVSDKHGGYAAYIKIAQRFREARGIIVNTFSELEPYAVESFADGQTPPVYTVGPVLDLGGQAHAGSDRVDRSKIMGWLDAQPKLSVVFLCFGSIGAFDAPQVREIALGLERSGHRFLWALRLPGPDGKLGGSSDGSELSEILPEGFLDRIGERGMICGWAPQMEVLGHKAIGGFVSHCGWNSILESIWNSVPMATWPMYAEQQLNAFGLVKELGLAVELRLDYRQSGGEVVVAEEIDGAIRCVMEHDSMVRKKVKEMGEMSRRAVMDGGSSSNSLGRLIADIIPID
;
A
#
# COMPACT_ATOMS: atom_id res chain seq x y z
N MET A 1 -11.18 10.87 -32.91
CA MET A 1 -11.22 9.72 -31.99
C MET A 1 -11.93 10.16 -30.72
N LYS A 2 -12.83 9.34 -30.17
CA LYS A 2 -13.58 9.67 -28.94
C LYS A 2 -12.60 9.81 -27.77
N LYS A 3 -12.55 10.98 -27.14
CA LYS A 3 -11.81 11.22 -25.89
C LYS A 3 -12.69 10.79 -24.71
N ALA A 4 -12.06 10.43 -23.60
CA ALA A 4 -12.75 10.06 -22.37
C ALA A 4 -12.04 10.67 -21.16
N GLU A 5 -12.82 11.06 -20.16
CA GLU A 5 -12.29 11.44 -18.87
C GLU A 5 -12.75 10.48 -17.77
N LEU A 6 -11.82 10.10 -16.90
CA LEU A 6 -12.14 9.36 -15.69
C LEU A 6 -12.02 10.25 -14.46
N VAL A 7 -12.90 10.02 -13.49
CA VAL A 7 -12.81 10.67 -12.17
C VAL A 7 -12.28 9.66 -11.17
N PHE A 8 -11.10 9.94 -10.61
CA PHE A 8 -10.46 9.10 -9.61
C PHE A 8 -10.79 9.62 -8.21
N VAL A 9 -11.17 8.72 -7.32
CA VAL A 9 -11.48 9.03 -5.92
C VAL A 9 -10.68 8.11 -5.00
N PRO A 10 -9.40 8.45 -4.71
CA PRO A 10 -8.55 7.67 -3.83
C PRO A 10 -8.87 7.92 -2.35
N THR A 11 -8.65 6.93 -1.49
CA THR A 11 -8.64 7.13 -0.04
C THR A 11 -7.48 8.06 0.34
N PRO A 12 -7.67 9.04 1.25
CA PRO A 12 -6.69 10.07 1.53
C PRO A 12 -5.57 9.60 2.49
N ALA A 13 -4.86 8.57 2.05
CA ALA A 13 -3.69 7.98 2.68
C ALA A 13 -2.57 7.81 1.64
N ALA A 14 -1.31 7.99 2.04
CA ALA A 14 -0.17 8.03 1.10
C ALA A 14 -0.09 6.79 0.20
N GLY A 15 -0.28 5.59 0.76
CA GLY A 15 -0.26 4.34 0.01
C GLY A 15 -1.38 4.19 -1.03
N HIS A 16 -2.46 4.95 -0.91
CA HIS A 16 -3.60 4.92 -1.82
C HIS A 16 -3.49 6.02 -2.88
N CYS A 17 -3.33 7.28 -2.45
CA CYS A 17 -3.26 8.43 -3.35
C CYS A 17 -2.11 8.32 -4.35
N ILE A 18 -0.90 7.98 -3.89
CA ILE A 18 0.28 7.92 -4.77
C ILE A 18 0.10 6.84 -5.83
N SER A 19 -0.34 5.65 -5.42
CA SER A 19 -0.62 4.55 -6.35
C SER A 19 -1.69 4.93 -7.38
N ALA A 20 -2.77 5.60 -6.96
CA ALA A 20 -3.82 6.06 -7.88
C ALA A 20 -3.33 7.14 -8.86
N ILE A 21 -2.48 8.08 -8.40
CA ILE A 21 -1.86 9.12 -9.24
C ILE A 21 -0.94 8.47 -10.28
N GLU A 22 -0.08 7.54 -9.86
CA GLU A 22 0.84 6.84 -10.78
C GLU A 22 0.08 5.95 -11.78
N PHE A 23 -1.03 5.33 -11.36
CA PHE A 23 -1.91 4.63 -12.29
C PHE A 23 -2.55 5.58 -13.30
N ALA A 24 -3.03 6.75 -12.85
CA ALA A 24 -3.59 7.77 -13.73
C ALA A 24 -2.56 8.27 -14.76
N LYS A 25 -1.31 8.54 -14.33
CA LYS A 25 -0.19 8.88 -15.23
C LYS A 25 0.05 7.81 -16.27
N ARG A 26 0.16 6.55 -15.84
CA ARG A 26 0.36 5.42 -16.74
C ARG A 26 -0.76 5.32 -17.78
N LEU A 27 -2.02 5.49 -17.36
CA LEU A 27 -3.16 5.47 -18.27
C LEU A 27 -3.06 6.58 -19.33
N ILE A 28 -2.84 7.83 -18.92
CA ILE A 28 -2.77 8.95 -19.87
C ILE A 28 -1.55 8.83 -20.80
N HIS A 29 -0.40 8.35 -20.32
CA HIS A 29 0.80 8.15 -21.15
C HIS A 29 0.67 6.97 -22.11
N THR A 30 -0.18 6.00 -21.79
CA THR A 30 -0.46 4.85 -22.68
C THR A 30 -1.43 5.23 -23.80
N ASP A 31 -2.42 6.09 -23.53
CA ASP A 31 -3.43 6.46 -24.52
C ASP A 31 -3.83 7.94 -24.42
N ASP A 32 -3.54 8.69 -25.48
CA ASP A 32 -3.79 10.14 -25.61
C ASP A 32 -5.27 10.53 -25.63
N ARG A 33 -6.19 9.55 -25.70
CA ARG A 33 -7.64 9.78 -25.61
C ARG A 33 -8.09 10.06 -24.18
N PHE A 34 -7.30 9.71 -23.17
CA PHE A 34 -7.69 9.87 -21.77
C PHE A 34 -7.21 11.19 -21.17
N SER A 35 -8.10 11.80 -20.38
CA SER A 35 -7.78 12.71 -19.27
C SER A 35 -8.28 12.11 -17.95
N VAL A 36 -7.74 12.59 -16.84
CA VAL A 36 -8.15 12.14 -15.50
C VAL A 36 -8.32 13.34 -14.58
N THR A 37 -9.40 13.36 -13.82
CA THR A 37 -9.58 14.27 -12.68
C THR A 37 -9.52 13.49 -11.38
N ILE A 38 -8.64 13.88 -10.47
CA ILE A 38 -8.51 13.30 -9.13
C ILE A 38 -9.25 14.18 -8.13
N LEU A 39 -10.20 13.60 -7.40
CA LEU A 39 -10.86 14.27 -6.28
C LEU A 39 -10.07 14.00 -5.00
N GLN A 40 -9.43 15.04 -4.47
CA GLN A 40 -8.59 14.94 -3.29
C GLN A 40 -9.39 15.28 -2.03
N MET A 41 -9.65 14.27 -1.22
CA MET A 41 -10.08 14.43 0.16
C MET A 41 -8.89 14.88 1.01
N ARG A 42 -9.11 15.71 2.02
CA ARG A 42 -8.04 16.17 2.92
C ARG A 42 -7.44 14.98 3.68
N SER A 43 -6.11 14.90 3.74
CA SER A 43 -5.40 13.81 4.40
C SER A 43 -5.84 13.62 5.86
N LEU A 44 -6.07 12.35 6.22
CA LEU A 44 -6.45 11.90 7.56
C LEU A 44 -5.32 11.97 8.58
N LEU A 45 -4.08 11.77 8.12
CA LEU A 45 -2.94 11.46 8.99
C LEU A 45 -1.72 12.36 8.75
N ASN A 46 -1.59 12.94 7.55
CA ASN A 46 -0.42 13.74 7.22
C ASN A 46 -0.75 14.85 6.21
N PRO A 47 -0.92 16.11 6.65
CA PRO A 47 -1.16 17.25 5.75
C PRO A 47 -0.09 17.45 4.68
N HIS A 48 1.14 16.97 4.89
CA HIS A 48 2.21 17.06 3.89
C HIS A 48 1.97 16.16 2.66
N SER A 49 1.12 15.12 2.79
CA SER A 49 0.76 14.26 1.65
C SER A 49 -0.03 15.01 0.58
N ASP A 50 -0.86 15.99 0.96
CA ASP A 50 -1.65 16.80 0.00
C ASP A 50 -0.75 17.66 -0.90
N ILE A 51 0.34 18.19 -0.34
CA ILE A 51 1.35 18.97 -1.09
C ILE A 51 2.13 18.06 -2.04
N TYR A 52 2.48 16.86 -1.57
CA TYR A 52 3.21 15.89 -2.38
C TYR A 52 2.39 15.46 -3.60
N ASN A 53 1.11 15.13 -3.41
CA ASN A 53 0.21 14.81 -4.49
C ASN A 53 0.20 15.92 -5.54
N LYS A 54 0.02 17.19 -5.14
CA LYS A 54 0.08 18.34 -6.07
C LYS A 54 1.39 18.39 -6.86
N SER A 55 2.52 18.06 -6.23
CA SER A 55 3.82 18.03 -6.91
C SER A 55 3.92 16.92 -7.97
N LEU A 56 3.32 15.76 -7.74
CA LEU A 56 3.28 14.65 -8.71
C LEU A 56 2.49 15.00 -9.97
N LEU A 57 1.53 15.92 -9.87
CA LEU A 57 0.66 16.33 -10.99
C LEU A 57 1.21 17.54 -11.76
N ALA A 58 2.20 18.26 -11.23
CA ALA A 58 2.59 19.59 -11.72
C ALA A 58 3.05 19.61 -13.19
N SER A 59 3.52 18.48 -13.73
CA SER A 59 3.96 18.35 -15.13
C SER A 59 2.90 17.79 -16.08
N GLU A 60 1.73 17.39 -15.59
CA GLU A 60 0.75 16.61 -16.36
C GLU A 60 -0.47 17.45 -16.77
N THR A 61 -0.56 17.80 -18.06
CA THR A 61 -1.64 18.68 -18.57
C THR A 61 -3.00 17.99 -18.68
N ARG A 62 -3.03 16.65 -18.74
CA ARG A 62 -4.24 15.82 -18.84
C ARG A 62 -4.68 15.26 -17.49
N LEU A 63 -4.01 15.67 -16.42
CA LEU A 63 -4.30 15.25 -15.05
C LEU A 63 -4.70 16.47 -14.23
N HIS A 64 -5.91 16.45 -13.69
CA HIS A 64 -6.45 17.57 -12.92
C HIS A 64 -6.67 17.15 -11.46
N LEU A 65 -6.44 18.07 -10.53
CA LEU A 65 -6.73 17.87 -9.12
C LEU A 65 -7.85 18.80 -8.70
N ILE A 66 -8.84 18.27 -7.99
CA ILE A 66 -9.86 19.06 -7.31
C ILE A 66 -9.78 18.75 -5.83
N ASP A 67 -9.36 19.73 -5.04
CA ASP A 67 -9.43 19.65 -3.58
C ASP A 67 -10.91 19.72 -3.15
N LEU A 68 -11.38 18.70 -2.44
CA LEU A 68 -12.72 18.70 -1.87
C LEU A 68 -12.77 19.55 -0.59
N PRO A 69 -13.91 20.20 -0.29
CA PRO A 69 -14.08 20.93 0.96
C PRO A 69 -13.84 20.03 2.18
N PRO A 70 -13.31 20.58 3.29
CA PRO A 70 -13.16 19.83 4.53
C PRO A 70 -14.52 19.49 5.13
N ILE A 71 -14.57 18.40 5.91
CA ILE A 71 -15.76 17.99 6.67
C ILE A 71 -15.78 18.71 8.01
N ASP A 72 -16.92 19.34 8.34
CA ASP A 72 -17.08 20.10 9.58
C ASP A 72 -17.07 19.21 10.83
N ASN A 73 -17.63 18.01 10.74
CA ASN A 73 -17.76 17.06 11.84
C ASN A 73 -17.23 15.67 11.44
N PRO A 74 -15.90 15.47 11.38
CA PRO A 74 -15.33 14.15 11.08
C PRO A 74 -15.64 13.17 12.23
N PRO A 75 -15.56 11.84 11.97
CA PRO A 75 -15.67 10.84 13.03
C PRO A 75 -14.63 11.09 14.13
N PRO A 76 -14.90 10.67 15.38
CA PRO A 76 -13.99 10.94 16.49
C PRO A 76 -12.72 10.10 16.36
N HIS A 77 -11.56 10.70 16.64
CA HIS A 77 -10.24 10.06 16.44
C HIS A 77 -10.02 8.83 17.33
N ASP A 78 -10.67 8.74 18.49
CA ASP A 78 -10.57 7.55 19.34
C ASP A 78 -11.14 6.29 18.67
N LEU A 79 -12.08 6.45 17.73
CA LEU A 79 -12.57 5.35 16.91
C LEU A 79 -11.46 4.79 16.01
N PHE A 80 -10.58 5.63 15.46
CA PHE A 80 -9.47 5.16 14.63
C PHE A 80 -8.52 4.23 15.38
N LEU A 81 -8.28 4.51 16.67
CA LEU A 81 -7.45 3.67 17.53
C LEU A 81 -8.12 2.34 17.92
N LYS A 82 -9.46 2.27 17.88
CA LYS A 82 -10.24 1.08 18.21
C LYS A 82 -10.58 0.23 16.97
N SER A 83 -10.80 0.89 15.84
CA SER A 83 -11.29 0.32 14.59
C SER A 83 -10.97 1.27 13.43
N ALA A 84 -9.77 1.14 12.88
CA ALA A 84 -9.26 2.02 11.84
C ALA A 84 -10.14 1.97 10.58
N GLU A 85 -10.55 0.79 10.15
CA GLU A 85 -11.37 0.56 8.96
C GLU A 85 -12.77 1.17 9.10
N HIS A 86 -13.38 1.06 10.30
CA HIS A 86 -14.68 1.67 10.56
C HIS A 86 -14.57 3.19 10.54
N TYR A 87 -13.54 3.75 11.18
CA TYR A 87 -13.28 5.18 11.12
C TYR A 87 -13.09 5.67 9.68
N ILE A 88 -12.25 5.00 8.88
CA ILE A 88 -11.98 5.35 7.49
C ILE A 88 -13.28 5.31 6.68
N LEU A 89 -14.09 4.26 6.82
CA LEU A 89 -15.35 4.15 6.11
C LEU A 89 -16.29 5.32 6.45
N LEU A 90 -16.51 5.62 7.73
CA LEU A 90 -17.38 6.74 8.13
C LEU A 90 -16.86 8.09 7.62
N PHE A 91 -15.54 8.28 7.63
CA PHE A 91 -14.92 9.48 7.10
C PHE A 91 -15.16 9.60 5.60
N ILE A 92 -14.96 8.54 4.83
CA ILE A 92 -15.21 8.53 3.38
C ILE A 92 -16.69 8.77 3.06
N GLU A 93 -17.60 8.17 3.83
CA GLU A 93 -19.04 8.39 3.65
C GLU A 93 -19.45 9.84 3.89
N SER A 94 -18.78 10.55 4.80
CA SER A 94 -19.03 11.98 5.03
C SER A 94 -18.69 12.85 3.81
N TYR A 95 -17.82 12.40 2.89
CA TYR A 95 -17.49 13.10 1.66
C TYR A 95 -18.43 12.82 0.48
N ILE A 96 -19.38 11.89 0.60
CA ILE A 96 -20.32 11.54 -0.48
C ILE A 96 -21.02 12.79 -1.08
N PRO A 97 -21.55 13.75 -0.29
CA PRO A 97 -22.16 14.96 -0.84
C PRO A 97 -21.16 15.80 -1.65
N HIS A 98 -19.94 16.01 -1.13
CA HIS A 98 -18.92 16.81 -1.81
C HIS A 98 -18.44 16.16 -3.12
N VAL A 99 -18.30 14.83 -3.14
CA VAL A 99 -17.98 14.08 -4.36
C VAL A 99 -19.10 14.23 -5.39
N LYS A 100 -20.36 14.07 -4.97
CA LYS A 100 -21.52 14.25 -5.86
C LYS A 100 -21.58 15.66 -6.44
N ASP A 101 -21.36 16.69 -5.63
CA ASP A 101 -21.38 18.08 -6.08
C ASP A 101 -20.24 18.36 -7.06
N ALA A 102 -19.02 17.88 -6.77
CA ALA A 102 -17.87 18.04 -7.65
C ALA A 102 -18.09 17.39 -9.03
N ILE A 103 -18.60 16.16 -9.06
CA ILE A 103 -18.89 15.45 -10.32
C ILE A 103 -20.05 16.13 -11.08
N THR A 104 -21.09 16.55 -10.38
CA THR A 104 -22.23 17.26 -11.00
C THR A 104 -21.77 18.59 -11.62
N HIS A 105 -20.88 19.32 -10.95
CA HIS A 105 -20.28 20.54 -11.48
C HIS A 105 -19.39 20.26 -12.70
N LEU A 106 -18.57 19.19 -12.66
CA LEU A 106 -17.77 18.74 -13.80
C LEU A 106 -18.66 18.41 -15.01
N MET A 107 -19.77 17.69 -14.82
CA MET A 107 -20.72 17.38 -15.89
C MET A 107 -21.38 18.65 -16.44
N SER A 108 -21.82 19.56 -15.56
CA SER A 108 -22.52 20.80 -15.95
C SER A 108 -21.63 21.76 -16.73
N SER A 109 -20.38 21.94 -16.29
CA SER A 109 -19.38 22.77 -16.96
C SER A 109 -18.97 22.24 -18.36
N ARG A 110 -19.38 21.02 -18.70
CA ARG A 110 -19.06 20.32 -19.95
C ARG A 110 -20.29 20.11 -20.84
N SER A 111 -21.28 20.98 -20.74
CA SER A 111 -22.49 20.86 -21.57
C SER A 111 -22.28 21.17 -23.08
N SER A 112 -21.04 21.47 -23.51
CA SER A 112 -20.69 21.73 -24.92
C SER A 112 -20.47 20.41 -25.70
N PRO A 113 -20.90 20.32 -26.97
CA PRO A 113 -20.67 19.15 -27.84
C PRO A 113 -19.19 18.77 -28.02
N ASP A 114 -18.28 19.74 -27.85
CA ASP A 114 -16.83 19.54 -28.01
C ASP A 114 -16.12 19.11 -26.71
N SER A 115 -16.88 18.95 -25.61
CA SER A 115 -16.33 18.58 -24.31
C SER A 115 -15.97 17.08 -24.25
N VAL A 116 -14.98 16.75 -23.41
CA VAL A 116 -14.61 15.37 -23.15
C VAL A 116 -15.63 14.75 -22.17
N PRO A 117 -16.38 13.70 -22.57
CA PRO A 117 -17.37 13.07 -21.72
C PRO A 117 -16.70 12.32 -20.55
N LEU A 118 -17.37 12.30 -19.40
CA LEU A 118 -16.98 11.43 -18.30
C LEU A 118 -17.33 9.98 -18.65
N ALA A 119 -16.33 9.11 -18.64
CA ALA A 119 -16.47 7.68 -18.97
C ALA A 119 -16.68 6.79 -17.74
N GLY A 120 -16.45 7.30 -16.53
CA GLY A 120 -16.69 6.57 -15.29
C GLY A 120 -15.88 7.08 -14.10
N LEU A 121 -16.15 6.48 -12.95
CA LEU A 121 -15.41 6.70 -11.72
C LEU A 121 -14.44 5.54 -11.48
N VAL A 122 -13.24 5.85 -11.00
CA VAL A 122 -12.27 4.89 -10.48
C VAL A 122 -12.16 5.13 -8.97
N LEU A 123 -12.68 4.19 -8.19
CA LEU A 123 -12.85 4.31 -6.74
C LEU A 123 -11.86 3.40 -6.03
N ASP A 124 -11.14 3.92 -5.04
CA ASP A 124 -10.45 3.04 -4.09
C ASP A 124 -11.46 2.14 -3.35
N PHE A 125 -11.02 1.02 -2.77
CA PHE A 125 -11.93 0.07 -2.13
C PHE A 125 -12.70 0.67 -0.94
N PHE A 126 -12.10 1.56 -0.14
CA PHE A 126 -12.85 2.27 0.91
C PHE A 126 -13.86 3.27 0.34
N CYS A 127 -13.70 3.71 -0.91
CA CYS A 127 -14.54 4.68 -1.61
C CYS A 127 -15.72 4.04 -2.35
N LEU A 128 -15.90 2.71 -2.31
CA LEU A 128 -17.01 2.03 -2.97
C LEU A 128 -18.43 2.43 -2.53
N PRO A 129 -18.69 2.99 -1.33
CA PRO A 129 -19.99 3.63 -1.05
C PRO A 129 -20.38 4.71 -2.08
N MET A 130 -19.41 5.29 -2.79
CA MET A 130 -19.65 6.30 -3.83
C MET A 130 -20.15 5.72 -5.17
N ILE A 131 -20.28 4.38 -5.30
CA ILE A 131 -20.95 3.76 -6.47
C ILE A 131 -22.37 4.30 -6.62
N ASP A 132 -23.08 4.60 -5.52
CA ASP A 132 -24.43 5.17 -5.59
C ASP A 132 -24.45 6.56 -6.24
N VAL A 133 -23.38 7.33 -6.08
CA VAL A 133 -23.21 8.63 -6.76
C VAL A 133 -23.04 8.40 -8.26
N ALA A 134 -22.21 7.45 -8.66
CA ALA A 134 -22.00 7.12 -10.07
C ALA A 134 -23.32 6.65 -10.74
N ASN A 135 -24.05 5.75 -10.08
CA ASN A 135 -25.34 5.24 -10.53
C ASN A 135 -26.38 6.38 -10.71
N GLN A 136 -26.48 7.29 -9.74
CA GLN A 136 -27.38 8.46 -9.82
C GLN A 136 -27.05 9.39 -10.99
N LEU A 137 -25.78 9.45 -11.39
CA LEU A 137 -25.29 10.28 -12.49
C LEU A 137 -25.19 9.51 -13.82
N GLY A 138 -25.56 8.23 -13.85
CA GLY A 138 -25.52 7.39 -15.05
C GLY A 138 -24.10 7.01 -15.50
N LEU A 139 -23.13 7.00 -14.58
CA LEU A 139 -21.72 6.68 -14.85
C LEU A 139 -21.37 5.28 -14.32
N PRO A 140 -20.53 4.50 -15.01
CA PRO A 140 -20.00 3.25 -14.47
C PRO A 140 -18.93 3.52 -13.40
N SER A 141 -18.75 2.55 -12.49
CA SER A 141 -17.67 2.57 -11.50
C SER A 141 -16.70 1.41 -11.71
N TYR A 142 -15.42 1.68 -11.53
CA TYR A 142 -14.34 0.71 -11.46
C TYR A 142 -13.72 0.74 -10.06
N LEU A 143 -13.40 -0.42 -9.52
CA LEU A 143 -12.63 -0.53 -8.28
C LEU A 143 -11.15 -0.45 -8.63
N TYR A 144 -10.40 0.46 -8.01
CA TYR A 144 -8.94 0.42 -7.94
C TYR A 144 -8.50 -0.19 -6.62
N PHE A 145 -7.93 -1.38 -6.68
CA PHE A 145 -7.48 -2.16 -5.54
C PHE A 145 -5.97 -2.01 -5.39
N THR A 146 -5.56 -1.21 -4.39
CA THR A 146 -4.17 -0.84 -4.11
C THR A 146 -3.35 -1.93 -3.43
N SER A 147 -3.98 -3.07 -3.12
CA SER A 147 -3.38 -4.24 -2.49
C SER A 147 -3.27 -5.43 -3.47
N GLY A 148 -2.81 -6.58 -2.99
CA GLY A 148 -2.59 -7.80 -3.77
C GLY A 148 -3.86 -8.60 -4.08
N ALA A 149 -3.76 -9.49 -5.07
CA ALA A 149 -4.83 -10.40 -5.45
C ALA A 149 -5.21 -11.38 -4.32
N GLY A 150 -4.25 -11.79 -3.47
CA GLY A 150 -4.55 -12.60 -2.29
C GLY A 150 -5.61 -11.96 -1.38
N PHE A 151 -5.42 -10.67 -1.06
CA PHE A 151 -6.36 -9.91 -0.24
C PHE A 151 -7.69 -9.61 -0.96
N LEU A 152 -7.66 -9.37 -2.28
CA LEU A 152 -8.89 -9.27 -3.07
C LEU A 152 -9.74 -10.53 -2.95
N GLY A 153 -9.12 -11.72 -3.00
CA GLY A 153 -9.82 -12.99 -2.83
C GLY A 153 -10.44 -13.16 -1.45
N LEU A 154 -9.75 -12.72 -0.39
CA LEU A 154 -10.34 -12.63 0.96
C LEU A 154 -11.58 -11.75 0.94
N MET A 155 -11.47 -10.51 0.45
CA MET A 155 -12.58 -9.56 0.43
C MET A 155 -13.79 -10.09 -0.35
N LEU A 156 -13.59 -10.72 -1.51
CA LEU A 156 -14.68 -11.32 -2.30
C LEU A 156 -15.39 -12.49 -1.60
N SER A 157 -14.72 -13.17 -0.66
CA SER A 157 -15.26 -14.29 0.13
C SER A 157 -16.07 -13.85 1.35
N LEU A 158 -15.77 -12.67 1.90
CA LEU A 158 -16.34 -12.20 3.16
C LEU A 158 -17.88 -12.11 3.15
N PRO A 159 -18.56 -11.57 2.11
CA PRO A 159 -20.02 -11.51 2.10
C PRO A 159 -20.68 -12.89 2.17
N THR A 160 -20.11 -13.88 1.48
CA THR A 160 -20.61 -15.26 1.51
C THR A 160 -20.43 -15.86 2.89
N ARG A 161 -19.23 -15.74 3.49
CA ARG A 161 -18.99 -16.20 4.88
C ARG A 161 -19.97 -15.53 5.85
N HIS A 162 -20.13 -14.20 5.76
CA HIS A 162 -21.02 -13.45 6.64
C HIS A 162 -22.47 -13.94 6.54
N SER A 163 -22.96 -14.25 5.33
CA SER A 163 -24.31 -14.81 5.15
C SER A 163 -24.49 -16.21 5.78
N GLN A 164 -23.41 -16.98 5.91
CA GLN A 164 -23.44 -18.35 6.43
C GLN A 164 -23.21 -18.42 7.95
N ILE A 165 -22.30 -17.60 8.48
CA ILE A 165 -21.83 -17.66 9.87
C ILE A 165 -22.39 -16.49 10.70
N GLY A 166 -22.49 -15.29 10.12
CA GLY A 166 -23.09 -14.11 10.75
C GLY A 166 -22.24 -13.38 11.80
N THR A 167 -21.09 -13.93 12.19
CA THR A 167 -20.21 -13.34 13.22
C THR A 167 -18.84 -12.96 12.66
N GLU A 168 -18.07 -12.19 13.43
CA GLU A 168 -16.65 -11.92 13.22
C GLU A 168 -15.82 -13.22 13.24
N PHE A 169 -14.54 -13.13 12.91
CA PHE A 169 -13.58 -14.22 13.11
C PHE A 169 -13.11 -14.30 14.57
N GLU A 170 -12.81 -15.51 15.02
CA GLU A 170 -12.17 -15.77 16.32
C GLU A 170 -10.88 -16.55 16.14
N ASP A 171 -9.89 -16.39 17.02
CA ASP A 171 -8.60 -17.10 16.91
C ASP A 171 -8.72 -18.63 16.95
N SER A 172 -9.83 -19.14 17.48
CA SER A 172 -10.18 -20.57 17.49
C SER A 172 -10.83 -21.07 16.20
N ASP A 173 -11.18 -20.19 15.26
CA ASP A 173 -11.72 -20.58 13.96
C ASP A 173 -10.67 -21.43 13.20
N PRO A 174 -11.10 -22.41 12.39
CA PRO A 174 -10.18 -23.19 11.58
C PRO A 174 -9.52 -22.32 10.49
N ASP A 175 -8.34 -22.75 10.03
CA ASP A 175 -7.67 -22.15 8.88
C ASP A 175 -8.61 -22.11 7.66
N LEU A 176 -8.54 -21.01 6.90
CA LEU A 176 -9.45 -20.75 5.80
C LEU A 176 -8.95 -21.37 4.49
N GLU A 177 -9.84 -22.09 3.83
CA GLU A 177 -9.66 -22.51 2.44
C GLU A 177 -10.06 -21.37 1.49
N LEU A 178 -9.17 -20.39 1.32
CA LEU A 178 -9.38 -19.28 0.39
C LEU A 178 -9.00 -19.70 -1.04
N ARG A 179 -9.90 -19.49 -2.00
CA ARG A 179 -9.63 -19.79 -3.42
C ARG A 179 -8.43 -19.03 -3.99
N SER A 180 -8.04 -17.92 -3.38
CA SER A 180 -6.88 -17.12 -3.78
C SER A 180 -5.54 -17.61 -3.22
N PHE A 181 -5.53 -18.66 -2.38
CA PHE A 181 -4.32 -19.23 -1.77
C PHE A 181 -4.25 -20.74 -2.00
N VAL A 182 -3.04 -21.28 -2.21
CA VAL A 182 -2.83 -22.73 -2.33
C VAL A 182 -2.85 -23.38 -0.96
N ASN A 183 -2.24 -22.74 0.05
CA ASN A 183 -2.24 -23.24 1.41
C ASN A 183 -3.45 -22.70 2.20
N PRO A 184 -3.98 -23.48 3.15
CA PRO A 184 -4.95 -22.97 4.13
C PRO A 184 -4.38 -21.76 4.86
N VAL A 185 -5.18 -20.70 4.96
CA VAL A 185 -4.75 -19.41 5.54
C VAL A 185 -5.13 -19.37 7.01
N PRO A 186 -4.15 -19.30 7.94
CA PRO A 186 -4.46 -19.21 9.36
C PRO A 186 -5.24 -17.95 9.72
N VAL A 187 -6.22 -18.06 10.61
CA VAL A 187 -7.02 -16.90 11.06
C VAL A 187 -6.15 -15.80 11.64
N ARG A 188 -5.10 -16.18 12.37
CA ARG A 188 -4.14 -15.23 12.98
C ARG A 188 -3.37 -14.39 11.99
N VAL A 189 -3.31 -14.75 10.70
CA VAL A 189 -2.69 -13.92 9.65
C VAL A 189 -3.69 -13.13 8.81
N LEU A 190 -4.98 -13.16 9.18
CA LEU A 190 -5.98 -12.29 8.57
C LEU A 190 -5.87 -10.85 9.11
N PRO A 191 -6.33 -9.85 8.33
CA PRO A 191 -6.40 -8.47 8.79
C PRO A 191 -7.19 -8.34 10.10
N GLU A 192 -6.72 -7.53 11.05
CA GLU A 192 -7.38 -7.35 12.36
C GLU A 192 -8.87 -6.96 12.22
N ALA A 193 -9.21 -6.20 11.18
CA ALA A 193 -10.56 -5.81 10.84
C ALA A 193 -11.54 -7.00 10.74
N VAL A 194 -11.11 -8.20 10.35
CA VAL A 194 -12.03 -9.34 10.23
C VAL A 194 -12.50 -9.89 11.58
N SER A 195 -11.72 -9.65 12.63
CA SER A 195 -12.02 -10.06 14.01
C SER A 195 -12.52 -8.89 14.87
N ASP A 196 -12.51 -7.66 14.33
CA ASP A 196 -12.87 -6.46 15.08
C ASP A 196 -14.39 -6.33 15.31
N LYS A 197 -14.75 -6.31 16.60
CA LYS A 197 -16.13 -6.16 17.11
C LYS A 197 -16.53 -4.68 17.30
N HIS A 198 -15.64 -3.73 17.03
CA HIS A 198 -15.91 -2.29 17.10
C HIS A 198 -16.34 -1.68 15.75
N GLY A 199 -16.65 -2.54 14.77
CA GLY A 199 -17.26 -2.19 13.50
C GLY A 199 -16.35 -2.35 12.29
N GLY A 200 -15.08 -2.74 12.47
CA GLY A 200 -14.13 -3.00 11.40
C GLY A 200 -14.60 -4.16 10.51
N TYR A 201 -15.11 -5.24 11.12
CA TYR A 201 -15.68 -6.35 10.36
C TYR A 201 -16.91 -5.89 9.57
N ALA A 202 -17.83 -5.17 10.21
CA ALA A 202 -19.00 -4.61 9.55
C ALA A 202 -18.63 -3.66 8.39
N ALA A 203 -17.57 -2.86 8.55
CA ALA A 203 -17.04 -2.00 7.50
C ALA A 203 -16.52 -2.82 6.31
N TYR A 204 -15.73 -3.87 6.56
CA TYR A 204 -15.27 -4.79 5.51
C TYR A 204 -16.41 -5.49 4.80
N ILE A 205 -17.42 -5.97 5.52
CA ILE A 205 -18.62 -6.58 4.89
C ILE A 205 -19.33 -5.57 3.99
N LYS A 206 -19.60 -4.36 4.51
CA LYS A 206 -20.29 -3.29 3.78
C LYS A 206 -19.53 -2.90 2.50
N ILE A 207 -18.21 -2.83 2.57
CA ILE A 207 -17.35 -2.52 1.42
C ILE A 207 -17.31 -3.70 0.43
N ALA A 208 -17.04 -4.92 0.91
CA ALA A 208 -16.91 -6.12 0.09
C ALA A 208 -18.19 -6.46 -0.69
N GLN A 209 -19.37 -6.19 -0.12
CA GLN A 209 -20.65 -6.38 -0.80
C GLN A 209 -20.75 -5.56 -2.11
N ARG A 210 -20.08 -4.40 -2.17
CA ARG A 210 -20.07 -3.50 -3.33
C ARG A 210 -19.12 -3.96 -4.44
N PHE A 211 -18.19 -4.90 -4.20
CA PHE A 211 -17.15 -5.27 -5.18
C PHE A 211 -17.75 -5.78 -6.48
N ARG A 212 -18.85 -6.54 -6.40
CA ARG A 212 -19.55 -7.11 -7.56
C ARG A 212 -20.43 -6.10 -8.30
N GLU A 213 -20.63 -4.89 -7.77
CA GLU A 213 -21.32 -3.80 -8.46
C GLU A 213 -20.39 -3.03 -9.42
N ALA A 214 -19.07 -3.13 -9.22
CA ALA A 214 -18.10 -2.49 -10.10
C ALA A 214 -18.12 -3.13 -11.50
N ARG A 215 -17.99 -2.30 -12.54
CA ARG A 215 -17.87 -2.74 -13.93
C ARG A 215 -16.57 -3.51 -14.18
N GLY A 216 -15.56 -3.27 -13.36
CA GLY A 216 -14.26 -3.94 -13.43
C GLY A 216 -13.42 -3.63 -12.19
N ILE A 217 -12.48 -4.53 -11.88
CA ILE A 217 -11.57 -4.43 -10.74
C ILE A 217 -10.16 -4.29 -11.27
N ILE A 218 -9.51 -3.17 -10.99
CA ILE A 218 -8.16 -2.83 -11.39
C ILE A 218 -7.26 -3.09 -10.18
N VAL A 219 -6.34 -4.03 -10.29
CA VAL A 219 -5.52 -4.49 -9.15
C VAL A 219 -4.07 -4.09 -9.38
N ASN A 220 -3.42 -3.51 -8.37
CA ASN A 220 -2.00 -3.19 -8.39
C ASN A 220 -1.14 -4.46 -8.18
N THR A 221 -1.29 -5.43 -9.06
CA THR A 221 -0.47 -6.66 -9.11
C THR A 221 -0.21 -7.04 -10.57
N PHE A 222 0.67 -8.00 -10.81
CA PHE A 222 0.94 -8.56 -12.13
C PHE A 222 0.77 -10.08 -12.10
N SER A 223 0.36 -10.65 -13.23
CA SER A 223 -0.07 -12.06 -13.31
C SER A 223 0.99 -13.05 -12.83
N GLU A 224 2.27 -12.76 -13.07
CA GLU A 224 3.38 -13.62 -12.67
C GLU A 224 3.64 -13.61 -11.16
N LEU A 225 3.21 -12.59 -10.41
CA LEU A 225 3.41 -12.51 -8.96
C LEU A 225 2.41 -13.37 -8.19
N GLU A 226 1.13 -13.30 -8.59
CA GLU A 226 0.03 -13.96 -7.89
C GLU A 226 -0.83 -14.80 -8.86
N PRO A 227 -0.24 -15.74 -9.64
CA PRO A 227 -0.95 -16.43 -10.72
C PRO A 227 -2.16 -17.20 -10.20
N TYR A 228 -2.02 -17.92 -9.09
CA TYR A 228 -3.10 -18.71 -8.49
C TYR A 228 -4.29 -17.83 -8.07
N ALA A 229 -4.02 -16.72 -7.39
CA ALA A 229 -5.07 -15.78 -7.00
C ALA A 229 -5.77 -15.15 -8.21
N VAL A 230 -5.00 -14.72 -9.22
CA VAL A 230 -5.53 -14.11 -10.44
C VAL A 230 -6.40 -15.08 -11.23
N GLU A 231 -5.98 -16.33 -11.37
CA GLU A 231 -6.74 -17.38 -12.05
C GLU A 231 -8.05 -17.71 -11.31
N SER A 232 -8.05 -17.62 -9.98
CA SER A 232 -9.24 -17.91 -9.16
C SER A 232 -10.44 -16.98 -9.42
N PHE A 233 -10.19 -15.79 -9.99
CA PHE A 233 -11.25 -14.81 -10.29
C PHE A 233 -12.00 -15.07 -11.59
N ALA A 234 -11.57 -16.04 -12.40
CA ALA A 234 -12.29 -16.48 -13.59
C ALA A 234 -13.47 -17.41 -13.23
N ASP A 235 -14.30 -17.02 -12.26
CA ASP A 235 -15.39 -17.84 -11.69
C ASP A 235 -16.79 -17.51 -12.25
N GLY A 236 -16.88 -16.52 -13.14
CA GLY A 236 -18.13 -16.05 -13.74
C GLY A 236 -19.01 -15.19 -12.84
N GLN A 237 -18.60 -14.94 -11.58
CA GLN A 237 -19.31 -14.08 -10.63
C GLN A 237 -18.53 -12.80 -10.29
N THR A 238 -17.21 -12.86 -10.40
CA THR A 238 -16.31 -11.75 -10.17
C THR A 238 -16.28 -10.86 -11.42
N PRO A 239 -16.41 -9.52 -11.29
CA PRO A 239 -16.21 -8.61 -12.43
C PRO A 239 -14.84 -8.81 -13.07
N PRO A 240 -14.64 -8.40 -14.34
CA PRO A 240 -13.34 -8.48 -14.99
C PRO A 240 -12.23 -7.88 -14.14
N VAL A 241 -11.18 -8.66 -13.89
CA VAL A 241 -10.01 -8.27 -13.11
C VAL A 241 -8.87 -7.89 -14.04
N TYR A 242 -8.33 -6.68 -13.87
CA TYR A 242 -7.22 -6.14 -14.65
C TYR A 242 -6.00 -5.98 -13.75
N THR A 243 -4.97 -6.79 -14.00
CA THR A 243 -3.70 -6.77 -13.26
C THR A 243 -2.76 -5.74 -13.90
N VAL A 244 -2.75 -4.52 -13.37
CA VAL A 244 -2.04 -3.37 -13.97
C VAL A 244 -0.73 -3.02 -13.27
N GLY A 245 -0.29 -3.83 -12.30
CA GLY A 245 0.91 -3.60 -11.51
C GLY A 245 2.22 -3.94 -12.21
N PRO A 246 3.35 -3.81 -11.51
CA PRO A 246 3.49 -2.90 -10.37
C PRO A 246 3.28 -1.44 -10.81
N VAL A 247 2.41 -0.71 -10.10
CA VAL A 247 2.22 0.73 -10.22
C VAL A 247 3.00 1.39 -9.08
N LEU A 248 4.08 2.08 -9.42
CA LEU A 248 5.08 2.59 -8.48
C LEU A 248 5.47 4.02 -8.84
N ASP A 249 5.75 4.82 -7.80
CA ASP A 249 6.40 6.12 -7.95
C ASP A 249 7.92 5.92 -8.02
N LEU A 250 8.43 5.72 -9.24
CA LEU A 250 9.87 5.52 -9.47
C LEU A 250 10.70 6.79 -9.19
N GLY A 251 10.06 7.97 -9.19
CA GLY A 251 10.71 9.26 -8.91
C GLY A 251 11.06 9.43 -7.42
N GLY A 252 10.33 8.73 -6.55
CA GLY A 252 10.57 8.67 -5.12
C GLY A 252 10.08 9.91 -4.36
N GLN A 253 9.76 9.70 -3.08
CA GLN A 253 9.21 10.74 -2.21
C GLN A 253 10.26 11.76 -1.78
N ALA A 254 10.33 12.90 -2.47
CA ALA A 254 10.82 14.13 -1.87
C ALA A 254 9.66 14.83 -1.16
N HIS A 255 9.41 14.46 0.09
CA HIS A 255 8.58 15.28 0.97
C HIS A 255 9.22 16.69 1.11
N ALA A 256 8.38 17.70 1.28
CA ALA A 256 8.72 19.09 0.99
C ALA A 256 9.93 19.63 1.79
N GLY A 257 10.77 20.45 1.13
CA GLY A 257 11.65 21.44 1.76
C GLY A 257 12.78 20.92 2.65
N SER A 258 12.46 20.51 3.88
CA SER A 258 13.43 20.05 4.91
C SER A 258 14.05 18.70 4.56
N ASP A 259 13.31 17.83 3.87
CA ASP A 259 13.72 16.43 3.66
C ASP A 259 14.77 16.27 2.56
N ARG A 260 15.02 17.32 1.76
CA ARG A 260 16.08 17.30 0.73
C ARG A 260 17.48 17.22 1.34
N VAL A 261 17.68 17.85 2.50
CA VAL A 261 18.96 17.83 3.23
C VAL A 261 19.18 16.45 3.87
N ASP A 262 18.13 15.81 4.37
CA ASP A 262 18.25 14.47 4.94
C ASP A 262 18.37 13.39 3.85
N ARG A 263 17.68 13.56 2.72
CA ARG A 263 17.90 12.73 1.52
C ARG A 263 19.36 12.71 1.09
N SER A 264 20.01 13.88 0.94
CA SER A 264 21.40 13.91 0.46
C SER A 264 22.38 13.26 1.44
N LYS A 265 22.14 13.39 2.75
CA LYS A 265 22.90 12.67 3.79
C LYS A 265 22.71 11.16 3.70
N ILE A 266 21.47 10.68 3.57
CA ILE A 266 21.15 9.26 3.45
C ILE A 266 21.84 8.66 2.23
N MET A 267 21.67 9.29 1.06
CA MET A 267 22.26 8.77 -0.17
C MET A 267 23.79 8.84 -0.16
N GLY A 268 24.37 9.93 0.36
CA GLY A 268 25.82 10.04 0.52
C GLY A 268 26.42 9.02 1.48
N TRP A 269 25.71 8.67 2.57
CA TRP A 269 26.14 7.59 3.46
C TRP A 269 26.04 6.23 2.78
N LEU A 270 24.97 5.95 2.02
CA LEU A 270 24.80 4.72 1.26
C LEU A 270 25.88 4.55 0.18
N ASP A 271 26.28 5.64 -0.50
CA ASP A 271 27.32 5.64 -1.53
C ASP A 271 28.67 5.13 -1.00
N ALA A 272 28.96 5.39 0.28
CA ALA A 272 30.17 4.95 0.96
C ALA A 272 30.15 3.48 1.40
N GLN A 273 29.00 2.79 1.29
CA GLN A 273 28.88 1.41 1.75
C GLN A 273 29.21 0.38 0.65
N PRO A 274 29.76 -0.79 1.01
CA PRO A 274 29.94 -1.90 0.07
C PRO A 274 28.60 -2.37 -0.54
N LYS A 275 28.68 -2.95 -1.74
CA LYS A 275 27.53 -3.51 -2.45
C LYS A 275 26.85 -4.60 -1.62
N LEU A 276 25.51 -4.58 -1.60
CA LEU A 276 24.65 -5.56 -0.89
C LEU A 276 25.03 -5.77 0.59
N SER A 277 25.51 -4.73 1.29
CA SER A 277 26.02 -4.85 2.66
C SER A 277 25.14 -4.22 3.74
N VAL A 278 24.14 -3.42 3.33
CA VAL A 278 23.24 -2.67 4.21
C VAL A 278 21.88 -3.34 4.28
N VAL A 279 21.37 -3.58 5.48
CA VAL A 279 19.95 -3.90 5.71
C VAL A 279 19.17 -2.60 5.91
N PHE A 280 18.09 -2.42 5.16
CA PHE A 280 17.17 -1.30 5.35
C PHE A 280 16.01 -1.74 6.26
N LEU A 281 15.59 -0.89 7.19
CA LEU A 281 14.44 -1.13 8.07
C LEU A 281 13.46 0.02 7.92
N CYS A 282 12.23 -0.27 7.47
CA CYS A 282 11.17 0.72 7.35
C CYS A 282 9.79 0.08 7.47
N PHE A 283 8.93 0.73 8.25
CA PHE A 283 7.66 0.18 8.71
C PHE A 283 6.45 0.96 8.17
N GLY A 284 6.59 1.48 6.95
CA GLY A 284 5.55 2.22 6.25
C GLY A 284 5.41 3.66 6.75
N SER A 285 4.31 4.32 6.35
CA SER A 285 4.08 5.73 6.66
C SER A 285 3.59 5.99 8.09
N ILE A 286 2.98 4.99 8.73
CA ILE A 286 2.34 5.13 10.05
C ILE A 286 2.90 4.17 11.11
N GLY A 287 3.63 3.12 10.71
CA GLY A 287 4.15 2.12 11.64
C GLY A 287 5.19 2.73 12.59
N ALA A 288 5.05 2.39 13.87
CA ALA A 288 5.94 2.82 14.93
C ALA A 288 6.00 1.73 16.01
N PHE A 289 7.11 1.70 16.75
CA PHE A 289 7.33 0.75 17.83
C PHE A 289 7.39 1.47 19.17
N ASP A 290 7.02 0.77 20.24
CA ASP A 290 7.20 1.25 21.60
C ASP A 290 8.67 1.14 22.05
N ALA A 291 8.99 1.78 23.18
CA ALA A 291 10.37 1.82 23.67
C ALA A 291 10.99 0.43 23.92
N PRO A 292 10.29 -0.55 24.53
CA PRO A 292 10.79 -1.92 24.65
C PRO A 292 11.19 -2.54 23.30
N GLN A 293 10.32 -2.46 22.29
CA GLN A 293 10.61 -3.06 20.98
C GLN A 293 11.74 -2.33 20.24
N VAL A 294 11.83 -0.99 20.35
CA VAL A 294 12.95 -0.21 19.79
C VAL A 294 14.29 -0.65 20.39
N ARG A 295 14.34 -0.98 21.69
CA ARG A 295 15.57 -1.49 22.33
C ARG A 295 15.98 -2.85 21.78
N GLU A 296 15.05 -3.78 21.63
CA GLU A 296 15.34 -5.09 21.05
C GLU A 296 15.79 -4.99 19.59
N ILE A 297 15.21 -4.09 18.79
CA ILE A 297 15.67 -3.81 17.42
C ILE A 297 17.11 -3.30 17.43
N ALA A 298 17.44 -2.33 18.29
CA ALA A 298 18.80 -1.81 18.41
C ALA A 298 19.80 -2.91 18.78
N LEU A 299 19.47 -3.75 19.77
CA LEU A 299 20.31 -4.88 20.18
C LEU A 299 20.46 -5.92 19.06
N GLY A 300 19.39 -6.26 18.34
CA GLY A 300 19.43 -7.18 17.20
C GLY A 300 20.32 -6.66 16.06
N LEU A 301 20.21 -5.37 15.74
CA LEU A 301 21.06 -4.70 14.75
C LEU A 301 22.54 -4.73 15.15
N GLU A 302 22.85 -4.45 16.42
CA GLU A 302 24.21 -4.50 16.95
C GLU A 302 24.80 -5.90 16.78
N ARG A 303 24.06 -6.93 17.26
CA ARG A 303 24.43 -8.34 17.23
C ARG A 303 24.60 -8.91 15.82
N SER A 304 23.79 -8.46 14.87
CA SER A 304 23.86 -8.91 13.47
C SER A 304 25.20 -8.66 12.82
N GLY A 305 25.93 -7.62 13.26
CA GLY A 305 27.17 -7.23 12.63
C GLY A 305 26.99 -6.49 11.30
N HIS A 306 25.78 -6.46 10.74
CA HIS A 306 25.49 -5.86 9.45
C HIS A 306 25.43 -4.32 9.55
N ARG A 307 25.67 -3.68 8.40
CA ARG A 307 25.38 -2.26 8.25
C ARG A 307 23.89 -2.06 8.12
N PHE A 308 23.36 -0.96 8.62
CA PHE A 308 21.92 -0.73 8.55
C PHE A 308 21.55 0.73 8.31
N LEU A 309 20.42 0.92 7.62
CA LEU A 309 19.69 2.17 7.59
C LEU A 309 18.32 1.91 8.23
N TRP A 310 18.00 2.62 9.30
CA TRP A 310 16.76 2.45 10.04
C TRP A 310 15.91 3.72 9.96
N ALA A 311 14.79 3.65 9.24
CA ALA A 311 13.76 4.67 9.27
C ALA A 311 12.88 4.46 10.53
N LEU A 312 13.24 5.14 11.61
CA LEU A 312 12.61 5.01 12.92
C LEU A 312 11.67 6.18 13.18
N ARG A 313 10.41 5.84 13.47
CA ARG A 313 9.39 6.77 13.97
C ARG A 313 9.00 6.37 15.38
N LEU A 314 8.89 7.35 16.26
CA LEU A 314 8.37 7.17 17.62
C LEU A 314 6.87 7.54 17.64
N PRO A 315 6.05 6.88 18.48
CA PRO A 315 4.67 7.30 18.72
C PRO A 315 4.64 8.74 19.24
N GLY A 316 3.71 9.57 18.76
CA GLY A 316 3.58 10.94 19.26
C GLY A 316 3.08 11.00 20.72
N PRO A 317 3.25 12.13 21.44
CA PRO A 317 2.86 12.29 22.85
C PRO A 317 1.37 12.00 23.14
N ASP A 318 0.51 12.15 22.14
CA ASP A 318 -0.94 11.91 22.21
C ASP A 318 -1.36 10.53 21.67
N GLY A 319 -0.41 9.63 21.37
CA GLY A 319 -0.69 8.36 20.67
C GLY A 319 -1.04 8.54 19.19
N LYS A 320 -0.76 9.70 18.60
CA LYS A 320 -0.98 9.96 17.17
C LYS A 320 -0.01 9.13 16.32
N LEU A 321 -0.58 8.41 15.35
CA LEU A 321 0.14 7.63 14.33
C LEU A 321 0.87 8.56 13.36
N GLY A 322 2.02 8.12 12.83
CA GLY A 322 2.82 8.92 11.90
C GLY A 322 3.71 10.00 12.54
N GLY A 323 4.06 9.86 13.82
CA GLY A 323 5.00 10.75 14.52
C GLY A 323 6.35 10.92 13.81
N SER A 324 7.06 12.01 14.17
CA SER A 324 8.41 12.33 13.72
C SER A 324 9.32 12.41 14.94
N SER A 325 10.47 11.71 14.95
CA SER A 325 11.49 11.96 15.97
C SER A 325 12.38 13.11 15.51
N ASP A 326 12.51 14.17 16.31
CA ASP A 326 13.52 15.22 16.10
C ASP A 326 14.93 14.79 16.55
N GLY A 327 15.07 13.53 16.98
CA GLY A 327 16.32 12.90 17.39
C GLY A 327 16.65 13.07 18.87
N SER A 328 16.02 14.01 19.59
CA SER A 328 16.31 14.26 21.02
C SER A 328 15.79 13.14 21.93
N GLU A 329 14.66 12.54 21.58
CA GLU A 329 14.04 11.43 22.33
C GLU A 329 14.74 10.07 22.08
N LEU A 330 15.53 9.95 21.00
CA LEU A 330 16.18 8.69 20.64
C LEU A 330 17.24 8.27 21.66
N SER A 331 17.97 9.22 22.25
CA SER A 331 19.00 8.91 23.25
C SER A 331 18.45 8.35 24.56
N GLU A 332 17.18 8.61 24.89
CA GLU A 332 16.53 8.07 26.10
C GLU A 332 15.96 6.66 25.89
N ILE A 333 15.64 6.31 24.64
CA ILE A 333 15.02 5.03 24.28
C ILE A 333 16.08 3.99 23.92
N LEU A 334 17.06 4.38 23.11
CA LEU A 334 18.11 3.48 22.62
C LEU A 334 19.01 3.00 23.77
N PRO A 335 19.61 1.80 23.65
CA PRO A 335 20.57 1.33 24.65
C PRO A 335 21.72 2.33 24.85
N GLU A 336 22.18 2.47 26.10
CA GLU A 336 23.27 3.39 26.45
C GLU A 336 24.49 3.16 25.54
N GLY A 337 25.02 4.23 24.95
CA GLY A 337 26.18 4.18 24.04
C GLY A 337 25.91 3.55 22.66
N PHE A 338 24.67 3.23 22.31
CA PHE A 338 24.34 2.58 21.02
C PHE A 338 24.79 3.41 19.81
N LEU A 339 24.54 4.72 19.81
CA LEU A 339 24.92 5.62 18.71
C LEU A 339 26.44 5.66 18.50
N ASP A 340 27.23 5.60 19.58
CA ASP A 340 28.68 5.54 19.51
C ASP A 340 29.17 4.19 18.98
N ARG A 341 28.53 3.08 19.41
CA ARG A 341 28.89 1.73 18.99
C ARG A 341 28.56 1.45 17.52
N ILE A 342 27.47 1.99 16.99
CA ILE A 342 27.11 1.77 15.59
C ILE A 342 28.03 2.56 14.65
N GLY A 343 28.54 3.71 15.08
CA GLY A 343 29.46 4.55 14.32
C GLY A 343 29.04 4.73 12.85
N GLU A 344 29.98 4.57 11.92
CA GLU A 344 29.70 4.64 10.48
C GLU A 344 28.95 3.42 9.92
N ARG A 345 28.73 2.38 10.74
CA ARG A 345 28.09 1.13 10.33
C ARG A 345 26.57 1.26 10.28
N GLY A 346 25.98 2.21 10.99
CA GLY A 346 24.53 2.41 11.06
C GLY A 346 24.12 3.86 10.84
N MET A 347 22.94 4.06 10.25
CA MET A 347 22.27 5.36 10.16
C MET A 347 20.81 5.22 10.61
N ILE A 348 20.36 6.16 11.45
CA ILE A 348 18.95 6.30 11.85
C ILE A 348 18.39 7.58 11.24
N CYS A 349 17.19 7.52 10.67
CA CYS A 349 16.49 8.67 10.10
C CYS A 349 15.00 8.61 10.45
N GLY A 350 14.31 9.76 10.48
CA GLY A 350 12.86 9.79 10.69
C GLY A 350 12.06 9.40 9.43
N TRP A 351 12.61 9.72 8.26
CA TRP A 351 12.04 9.38 6.96
C TRP A 351 13.14 9.04 5.97
N ALA A 352 12.87 8.06 5.11
CA ALA A 352 13.79 7.64 4.05
C ALA A 352 13.10 7.78 2.68
N PRO A 353 13.84 8.20 1.64
CA PRO A 353 13.37 8.15 0.25
C PRO A 353 13.35 6.68 -0.21
N GLN A 354 12.38 5.91 0.30
CA GLN A 354 12.39 4.44 0.29
C GLN A 354 12.66 3.84 -1.09
N MET A 355 12.02 4.35 -2.14
CA MET A 355 12.22 3.83 -3.49
C MET A 355 13.68 3.98 -3.98
N GLU A 356 14.31 5.12 -3.69
CA GLU A 356 15.71 5.38 -4.03
C GLU A 356 16.67 4.54 -3.18
N VAL A 357 16.35 4.38 -1.88
CA VAL A 357 17.11 3.52 -0.97
C VAL A 357 17.09 2.08 -1.49
N LEU A 358 15.92 1.51 -1.77
CA LEU A 358 15.78 0.15 -2.27
C LEU A 358 16.48 -0.04 -3.62
N GLY A 359 16.49 0.98 -4.49
CA GLY A 359 17.24 0.97 -5.74
C GLY A 359 18.76 1.14 -5.60
N HIS A 360 19.27 1.42 -4.39
CA HIS A 360 20.68 1.67 -4.18
C HIS A 360 21.50 0.37 -4.08
N LYS A 361 22.66 0.33 -4.76
CA LYS A 361 23.57 -0.83 -4.85
C LYS A 361 24.01 -1.41 -3.48
N ALA A 362 24.00 -0.59 -2.43
CA ALA A 362 24.43 -0.99 -1.09
C ALA A 362 23.39 -1.82 -0.35
N ILE A 363 22.11 -1.70 -0.70
CA ILE A 363 21.03 -2.41 0.00
C ILE A 363 21.08 -3.90 -0.34
N GLY A 364 21.26 -4.73 0.68
CA GLY A 364 21.32 -6.19 0.58
C GLY A 364 20.03 -6.89 1.02
N GLY A 365 19.22 -6.24 1.85
CA GLY A 365 17.98 -6.78 2.40
C GLY A 365 17.09 -5.70 3.03
N PHE A 366 15.82 -6.04 3.24
CA PHE A 366 14.81 -5.11 3.75
C PHE A 366 14.00 -5.75 4.89
N VAL A 367 14.01 -5.18 6.09
CA VAL A 367 13.04 -5.55 7.13
C VAL A 367 11.83 -4.64 6.97
N SER A 368 10.69 -5.24 6.65
CA SER A 368 9.52 -4.51 6.17
C SER A 368 8.26 -4.88 6.93
N HIS A 369 7.39 -3.88 7.12
CA HIS A 369 6.00 -4.09 7.55
C HIS A 369 5.11 -4.81 6.53
N CYS A 370 5.61 -5.19 5.35
CA CYS A 370 4.83 -5.93 4.34
C CYS A 370 3.58 -5.18 3.82
N GLY A 371 3.56 -3.84 3.88
CA GLY A 371 2.58 -3.05 3.13
C GLY A 371 2.77 -3.23 1.62
N TRP A 372 1.68 -3.34 0.87
CA TRP A 372 1.72 -3.81 -0.52
C TRP A 372 2.63 -2.97 -1.44
N ASN A 373 2.59 -1.64 -1.32
CA ASN A 373 3.50 -0.77 -2.09
C ASN A 373 4.99 -1.07 -1.78
N SER A 374 5.34 -1.25 -0.50
CA SER A 374 6.72 -1.59 -0.10
C SER A 374 7.15 -2.96 -0.61
N ILE A 375 6.22 -3.91 -0.72
CA ILE A 375 6.47 -5.21 -1.34
C ILE A 375 6.82 -5.02 -2.82
N LEU A 376 5.99 -4.28 -3.56
CA LEU A 376 6.22 -4.02 -4.98
C LEU A 376 7.52 -3.25 -5.24
N GLU A 377 7.85 -2.25 -4.42
CA GLU A 377 9.12 -1.51 -4.50
C GLU A 377 10.33 -2.42 -4.26
N SER A 378 10.24 -3.33 -3.28
CA SER A 378 11.31 -4.29 -2.97
C SER A 378 11.50 -5.30 -4.10
N ILE A 379 10.41 -5.84 -4.64
CA ILE A 379 10.43 -6.76 -5.78
C ILE A 379 11.02 -6.05 -7.02
N TRP A 380 10.54 -4.84 -7.32
CA TRP A 380 11.03 -4.04 -8.43
C TRP A 380 12.54 -3.81 -8.38
N ASN A 381 13.10 -3.60 -7.19
CA ASN A 381 14.53 -3.41 -6.99
C ASN A 381 15.29 -4.71 -6.69
N SER A 382 14.61 -5.87 -6.73
CA SER A 382 15.21 -7.19 -6.48
C SER A 382 15.88 -7.31 -5.10
N VAL A 383 15.31 -6.66 -4.09
CA VAL A 383 15.77 -6.69 -2.69
C VAL A 383 14.94 -7.73 -1.92
N PRO A 384 15.55 -8.77 -1.32
CA PRO A 384 14.83 -9.71 -0.47
C PRO A 384 14.42 -9.05 0.85
N MET A 385 13.31 -9.50 1.42
CA MET A 385 12.78 -8.94 2.67
C MET A 385 12.64 -9.96 3.80
N ALA A 386 12.73 -9.47 5.03
CA ALA A 386 12.30 -10.16 6.24
C ALA A 386 10.94 -9.59 6.68
N THR A 387 9.96 -10.46 6.93
CA THR A 387 8.57 -10.05 7.17
C THR A 387 8.33 -9.61 8.61
N TRP A 388 7.82 -8.40 8.81
CA TRP A 388 7.44 -7.90 10.12
C TRP A 388 6.13 -7.11 10.06
N PRO A 389 5.01 -7.77 9.70
CA PRO A 389 3.72 -7.12 9.50
C PRO A 389 3.21 -6.42 10.77
N MET A 390 2.36 -5.41 10.64
CA MET A 390 1.91 -4.60 11.79
C MET A 390 0.40 -4.35 11.83
N TYR A 391 -0.24 -4.04 10.69
CA TYR A 391 -1.65 -3.63 10.59
C TYR A 391 -2.22 -3.90 9.19
N ALA A 392 -3.50 -3.55 8.96
CA ALA A 392 -4.21 -3.78 7.70
C ALA A 392 -4.08 -5.24 7.24
N GLU A 393 -3.78 -5.49 5.96
CA GLU A 393 -3.62 -6.82 5.39
C GLU A 393 -2.17 -7.35 5.41
N GLN A 394 -1.27 -6.70 6.14
CA GLN A 394 0.16 -6.99 6.08
C GLN A 394 0.52 -8.41 6.52
N GLN A 395 -0.21 -8.97 7.47
CA GLN A 395 -0.02 -10.34 7.94
C GLN A 395 -0.33 -11.34 6.81
N LEU A 396 -1.40 -11.08 6.06
CA LEU A 396 -1.80 -11.88 4.91
C LEU A 396 -0.76 -11.75 3.79
N ASN A 397 -0.24 -10.55 3.56
CA ASN A 397 0.83 -10.31 2.60
C ASN A 397 2.12 -11.06 2.99
N ALA A 398 2.51 -10.99 4.27
CA ALA A 398 3.67 -11.69 4.81
C ALA A 398 3.53 -13.21 4.65
N PHE A 399 2.36 -13.75 4.98
CA PHE A 399 2.03 -15.17 4.77
C PHE A 399 2.18 -15.56 3.30
N GLY A 400 1.58 -14.80 2.37
CA GLY A 400 1.70 -15.06 0.94
C GLY A 400 3.16 -15.05 0.45
N LEU A 401 3.94 -14.05 0.86
CA LEU A 401 5.35 -13.94 0.47
C LEU A 401 6.20 -15.11 0.97
N VAL A 402 5.98 -15.58 2.19
CA VAL A 402 6.79 -16.64 2.82
C VAL A 402 6.30 -18.04 2.44
N LYS A 403 4.99 -18.30 2.57
CA LYS A 403 4.41 -19.65 2.47
C LYS A 403 3.95 -20.02 1.07
N GLU A 404 3.48 -19.06 0.26
CA GLU A 404 3.06 -19.33 -1.14
C GLU A 404 4.22 -19.15 -2.11
N LEU A 405 4.90 -18.00 -2.05
CA LEU A 405 5.83 -17.58 -3.10
C LEU A 405 7.30 -17.92 -2.78
N GLY A 406 7.65 -17.95 -1.50
CA GLY A 406 9.04 -18.10 -1.03
C GLY A 406 9.93 -16.92 -1.46
N LEU A 407 9.37 -15.71 -1.43
CA LEU A 407 10.02 -14.44 -1.79
C LEU A 407 10.51 -13.64 -0.57
N ALA A 408 10.28 -14.13 0.65
CA ALA A 408 10.70 -13.46 1.86
C ALA A 408 11.24 -14.45 2.91
N VAL A 409 12.02 -13.92 3.85
CA VAL A 409 12.44 -14.58 5.08
C VAL A 409 11.42 -14.30 6.17
N GLU A 410 11.05 -15.33 6.91
CA GLU A 410 10.13 -15.20 8.05
C GLU A 410 10.86 -14.62 9.27
N LEU A 411 10.43 -13.45 9.72
CA LEU A 411 10.71 -12.98 11.09
C LEU A 411 9.44 -13.15 11.94
N ARG A 412 8.34 -12.52 11.51
CA ARG A 412 6.99 -12.77 12.02
C ARG A 412 5.98 -12.76 10.86
N LEU A 413 4.86 -13.47 11.03
CA LEU A 413 3.75 -13.49 10.07
C LEU A 413 2.46 -12.89 10.66
N ASP A 414 2.33 -12.91 11.98
CA ASP A 414 1.12 -12.59 12.74
C ASP A 414 1.33 -11.48 13.78
N TYR A 415 2.49 -10.80 13.75
CA TYR A 415 2.73 -9.64 14.60
C TYR A 415 1.69 -8.54 14.33
N ARG A 416 1.22 -7.90 15.38
CA ARG A 416 0.29 -6.77 15.35
C ARG A 416 0.83 -5.64 16.21
N GLN A 417 0.64 -4.40 15.77
CA GLN A 417 1.06 -3.24 16.57
C GLN A 417 0.25 -3.15 17.89
N SER A 418 -1.03 -3.49 17.85
CA SER A 418 -1.91 -3.63 19.01
C SER A 418 -1.71 -5.00 19.68
N GLY A 419 -0.80 -5.08 20.66
CA GLY A 419 -0.68 -6.28 21.51
C GLY A 419 0.18 -7.41 20.97
N GLY A 420 1.01 -7.16 19.94
CA GLY A 420 2.05 -8.09 19.52
C GLY A 420 3.11 -8.31 20.62
N GLU A 421 3.56 -9.55 20.76
CA GLU A 421 4.68 -9.86 21.66
C GLU A 421 5.96 -9.19 21.18
N VAL A 422 6.78 -8.72 22.12
CA VAL A 422 8.08 -8.14 21.82
C VAL A 422 8.94 -9.18 21.09
N VAL A 423 9.38 -8.82 19.90
CA VAL A 423 10.32 -9.62 19.11
C VAL A 423 11.72 -9.35 19.67
N VAL A 424 12.33 -10.39 20.23
CA VAL A 424 13.63 -10.30 20.91
C VAL A 424 14.79 -10.14 19.94
N ALA A 425 15.89 -9.56 20.42
CA ALA A 425 17.09 -9.24 19.65
C ALA A 425 17.68 -10.46 18.92
N GLU A 426 17.62 -11.65 19.52
CA GLU A 426 18.07 -12.91 18.91
C GLU A 426 17.30 -13.27 17.64
N GLU A 427 15.97 -13.08 17.64
CA GLU A 427 15.14 -13.37 16.47
C GLU A 427 15.39 -12.37 15.34
N ILE A 428 15.53 -11.08 15.70
CA ILE A 428 15.84 -9.99 14.76
C ILE A 428 17.21 -10.22 14.11
N ASP A 429 18.23 -10.55 14.92
CA ASP A 429 19.57 -10.93 14.46
C ASP A 429 19.51 -12.10 13.46
N GLY A 430 18.80 -13.18 13.83
CA GLY A 430 18.62 -14.34 12.98
C GLY A 430 17.99 -14.00 11.62
N ALA A 431 16.89 -13.24 11.61
CA ALA A 431 16.23 -12.84 10.38
C ALA A 431 17.10 -11.91 9.50
N ILE A 432 17.83 -10.97 10.11
CA ILE A 432 18.76 -10.09 9.40
C ILE A 432 19.87 -10.91 8.74
N ARG A 433 20.48 -11.86 9.46
CA ARG A 433 21.51 -12.73 8.89
C ARG A 433 20.98 -13.55 7.71
N CYS A 434 19.78 -14.11 7.83
CA CYS A 434 19.13 -14.88 6.77
C CYS A 434 18.82 -14.02 5.54
N VAL A 435 18.22 -12.84 5.70
CA VAL A 435 17.87 -11.98 4.54
C VAL A 435 19.11 -11.41 3.86
N MET A 436 20.20 -11.22 4.60
CA MET A 436 21.48 -10.74 4.09
C MET A 436 22.36 -11.83 3.44
N GLU A 437 21.95 -13.10 3.49
CA GLU A 437 22.70 -14.18 2.84
C GLU A 437 22.74 -14.00 1.30
N HIS A 438 23.94 -14.10 0.72
CA HIS A 438 24.16 -13.81 -0.70
C HIS A 438 23.68 -14.92 -1.65
N ASP A 439 23.76 -16.18 -1.24
CA ASP A 439 23.46 -17.33 -2.11
C ASP A 439 22.12 -18.01 -1.80
N SER A 440 21.27 -17.36 -1.00
CA SER A 440 19.98 -17.90 -0.59
C SER A 440 19.01 -18.07 -1.76
N MET A 441 18.15 -19.09 -1.68
CA MET A 441 17.11 -19.33 -2.68
C MET A 441 16.10 -18.18 -2.76
N VAL A 442 15.81 -17.53 -1.63
CA VAL A 442 14.94 -16.35 -1.57
C VAL A 442 15.50 -15.23 -2.45
N ARG A 443 16.79 -14.92 -2.35
CA ARG A 443 17.42 -13.87 -3.18
C ARG A 443 17.34 -14.19 -4.68
N LYS A 444 17.56 -15.44 -5.06
CA LYS A 444 17.46 -15.88 -6.46
C LYS A 444 16.04 -15.68 -6.98
N LYS A 445 15.02 -16.15 -6.24
CA LYS A 445 13.61 -15.97 -6.59
C LYS A 445 13.20 -14.50 -6.67
N VAL A 446 13.62 -13.67 -5.72
CA VAL A 446 13.32 -12.23 -5.71
C VAL A 446 13.96 -11.51 -6.90
N LYS A 447 15.17 -11.91 -7.28
CA LYS A 447 15.81 -11.37 -8.49
C LYS A 447 15.02 -11.71 -9.75
N GLU A 448 14.64 -12.98 -9.92
CA GLU A 448 13.81 -13.43 -11.04
C GLU A 448 12.46 -12.72 -11.07
N MET A 449 11.81 -12.57 -9.89
CA MET A 449 10.53 -11.89 -9.77
C MET A 449 10.63 -10.39 -10.07
N GLY A 450 11.73 -9.73 -9.68
CA GLY A 450 11.97 -8.33 -10.07
C GLY A 450 12.19 -8.16 -11.58
N GLU A 451 12.83 -9.13 -12.24
CA GLU A 451 12.92 -9.12 -13.71
C GLU A 451 11.55 -9.31 -14.36
N MET A 452 10.71 -10.20 -13.81
CA MET A 452 9.33 -10.38 -14.25
C MET A 452 8.48 -9.12 -14.04
N SER A 453 8.60 -8.46 -12.88
CA SER A 453 7.82 -7.25 -12.57
C SER A 453 8.14 -6.10 -13.54
N ARG A 454 9.41 -5.95 -13.93
CA ARG A 454 9.83 -4.96 -14.94
C ARG A 454 9.33 -5.34 -16.34
N ARG A 455 9.33 -6.64 -16.69
CA ARG A 455 8.77 -7.11 -17.97
C ARG A 455 7.26 -6.95 -18.07
N ALA A 456 6.52 -7.15 -16.98
CA ALA A 456 5.06 -7.05 -16.95
C ALA A 456 4.55 -5.68 -17.45
N VAL A 457 5.31 -4.61 -17.19
CA VAL A 457 4.90 -3.24 -17.53
C VAL A 457 5.44 -2.73 -18.87
N MET A 458 6.37 -3.44 -19.50
CA MET A 458 6.86 -3.10 -20.84
C MET A 458 5.84 -3.49 -21.92
N ASP A 459 6.03 -2.96 -23.14
CA ASP A 459 5.21 -3.31 -24.30
C ASP A 459 5.13 -4.82 -24.51
N GLY A 460 3.92 -5.35 -24.61
CA GLY A 460 3.66 -6.79 -24.72
C GLY A 460 3.71 -7.57 -23.39
N GLY A 461 4.07 -6.93 -22.28
CA GLY A 461 4.04 -7.51 -20.94
C GLY A 461 2.62 -7.75 -20.43
N SER A 462 2.47 -8.64 -19.44
CA SER A 462 1.17 -9.07 -18.88
C SER A 462 0.31 -7.89 -18.43
N SER A 463 0.87 -6.95 -17.68
CA SER A 463 0.16 -5.78 -17.18
C SER A 463 -0.05 -4.69 -18.22
N SER A 464 0.87 -4.53 -19.17
CA SER A 464 0.65 -3.66 -20.34
C SER A 464 -0.53 -4.15 -21.19
N ASN A 465 -0.60 -5.45 -21.47
CA ASN A 465 -1.71 -6.07 -22.18
C ASN A 465 -3.02 -5.96 -21.38
N SER A 466 -2.97 -6.17 -20.06
CA SER A 466 -4.16 -6.04 -19.22
C SER A 466 -4.68 -4.59 -19.16
N LEU A 467 -3.78 -3.59 -19.16
CA LEU A 467 -4.15 -2.19 -19.29
C LEU A 467 -4.79 -1.89 -20.66
N GLY A 468 -4.25 -2.47 -21.75
CA GLY A 468 -4.85 -2.37 -23.07
C GLY A 468 -6.29 -2.91 -23.13
N ARG A 469 -6.57 -4.03 -22.45
CA ARG A 469 -7.94 -4.56 -22.31
C ARG A 469 -8.84 -3.60 -21.54
N LEU A 470 -8.38 -3.09 -20.40
CA LEU A 470 -9.12 -2.09 -19.61
C LEU A 470 -9.47 -0.86 -20.46
N ILE A 471 -8.52 -0.35 -21.23
CA ILE A 471 -8.71 0.79 -22.13
C ILE A 471 -9.80 0.47 -23.18
N ALA A 472 -9.75 -0.70 -23.80
CA ALA A 472 -10.75 -1.13 -24.79
C ALA A 472 -12.15 -1.29 -24.17
N ASP A 473 -12.24 -1.72 -22.92
CA ASP A 473 -13.51 -1.86 -22.21
C ASP A 473 -14.11 -0.50 -21.79
N ILE A 474 -13.25 0.47 -21.44
CA ILE A 474 -13.68 1.84 -21.12
C ILE A 474 -14.08 2.62 -22.37
N ILE A 475 -13.27 2.57 -23.43
CA ILE A 475 -13.54 3.19 -24.73
C ILE A 475 -13.56 2.10 -25.81
N PRO A 476 -14.74 1.52 -26.10
CA PRO A 476 -14.87 0.55 -27.18
C PRO A 476 -14.36 1.14 -28.50
N ILE A 477 -13.56 0.37 -29.23
CA ILE A 477 -13.16 0.70 -30.59
C ILE A 477 -14.38 0.45 -31.47
N ASP A 478 -14.91 1.51 -32.10
CA ASP A 478 -16.03 1.42 -33.05
C ASP A 478 -15.69 0.56 -34.28
#